data_AF-A0A9J6E9G9-F1
#
_entry.id   AF-A0A9J6E9G9-F1
#
_cell.length_a   1.000
_cell.length_b   1.000
_cell.length_c   1.000
_cell.angle_alpha   90.00
_cell.angle_beta   90.00
_cell.angle_gamma   90.00
#
_symmetry.space_group_name_H-M   'P 1'
#
loop_
_entity.id
_entity.type
_entity.pdbx_description
1 polymer ?
#
loop_
_entity_poly.entity_id
_entity_poly.type
_entity_poly.pdbx_seq_one_letter_code
_entity_poly.pdbx_strand_id
1 'polypeptide(L)'
;MGVGFVGPVVRGWYLILERVVGSGSGGAVVFKKVLLDQTLFGPLFVPSFMVVLGTLQRRSWDEIDQSLRANYLQILRTMYMIWPVAQFVNFRFVPFNYRQVFGSCVAIVWNTYLASKANRTQRARHSEVVPSKLTDFKALVPSRDG
;
A
#
# COMPACT_ATOMS: atom_id res chain seq x y z
N MET A 1 12.56 4.47 9.63
CA MET A 1 11.99 3.09 9.76
C MET A 1 12.49 2.08 8.71
N GLY A 2 13.05 2.50 7.56
CA GLY A 2 13.36 1.57 6.45
C GLY A 2 14.66 0.76 6.54
N VAL A 3 15.65 1.18 7.33
CA VAL A 3 16.99 0.55 7.33
C VAL A 3 17.21 -0.40 8.52
N GLY A 4 16.68 -0.07 9.70
CA GLY A 4 16.96 -0.84 10.93
C GLY A 4 16.07 -2.07 11.19
N PHE A 5 14.81 -2.06 10.74
CA PHE A 5 13.84 -3.13 11.06
C PHE A 5 13.35 -3.90 9.83
N VAL A 6 13.10 -3.20 8.73
CA VAL A 6 12.63 -3.81 7.48
C VAL A 6 13.74 -4.62 6.80
N GLY A 7 14.99 -4.16 6.87
CA GLY A 7 16.14 -4.83 6.25
C GLY A 7 16.39 -6.26 6.74
N PRO A 8 16.49 -6.51 8.07
CA PRO A 8 16.70 -7.86 8.60
C PRO A 8 15.51 -8.79 8.33
N VAL A 9 14.28 -8.29 8.46
CA VAL A 9 13.05 -9.08 8.26
C VAL A 9 12.92 -9.52 6.80
N VAL A 10 13.13 -8.61 5.86
CA VAL A 10 13.03 -8.92 4.42
C VAL A 10 14.16 -9.84 3.99
N ARG A 11 15.38 -9.64 4.50
CA ARG A 11 16.51 -10.53 4.22
C ARG A 11 16.26 -11.94 4.77
N GLY A 12 15.74 -12.06 5.98
CA GLY A 12 15.36 -13.35 6.58
C GLY A 12 14.29 -14.08 5.75
N TRP A 13 13.29 -13.35 5.28
CA TRP A 13 12.25 -13.92 4.43
C TRP A 13 12.78 -14.40 3.07
N TYR A 14 13.66 -13.64 2.42
CA TYR A 14 14.29 -14.09 1.18
C TYR A 14 15.17 -15.33 1.36
N LEU A 15 15.86 -15.45 2.50
CA LEU A 15 16.62 -16.67 2.83
C LEU A 15 15.71 -17.89 3.03
N ILE A 16 14.56 -17.72 3.68
CA ILE A 16 13.55 -18.78 3.83
C ILE A 16 13.02 -19.21 2.46
N LEU A 17 12.69 -18.26 1.59
CA LEU A 17 12.23 -18.54 0.22
C LEU A 17 13.27 -19.30 -0.60
N GLU A 18 14.56 -18.97 -0.45
CA GLU A 18 15.63 -19.72 -1.11
C GLU A 18 15.82 -21.12 -0.53
N ARG A 19 15.64 -21.30 0.79
CA ARG A 19 15.73 -22.61 1.47
C ARG A 19 14.58 -23.54 1.11
N VAL A 20 13.36 -23.01 1.01
CA VAL A 20 12.12 -23.79 0.80
C VAL A 20 11.86 -24.08 -0.67
N VAL A 21 12.13 -23.13 -1.58
CA VAL A 21 11.80 -23.26 -3.01
C VAL A 21 13.03 -23.57 -3.88
N GLY A 22 14.23 -23.33 -3.36
CA GLY A 22 15.50 -23.53 -4.05
C GLY A 22 16.03 -22.25 -4.71
N SER A 23 17.35 -22.17 -4.88
CA SER A 23 18.08 -20.99 -5.38
C SER A 23 17.93 -20.72 -6.88
N GLY A 24 17.20 -21.58 -7.60
CA GLY A 24 17.03 -21.50 -9.06
C GLY A 24 16.23 -20.27 -9.53
N SER A 25 16.45 -19.92 -10.80
CA SER A 25 15.76 -18.84 -11.52
C SER A 25 14.78 -19.34 -12.60
N GLY A 26 14.54 -20.65 -12.66
CA GLY A 26 13.58 -21.25 -13.58
C GLY A 26 12.15 -20.77 -13.32
N GLY A 27 11.34 -20.64 -14.37
CA GLY A 27 9.99 -20.04 -14.29
C GLY A 27 9.09 -20.66 -13.22
N ALA A 28 9.15 -21.99 -13.04
CA ALA A 28 8.39 -22.69 -11.99
C ALA A 28 8.88 -22.38 -10.55
N VAL A 29 10.18 -22.15 -10.36
CA VAL A 29 10.79 -21.76 -9.08
C VAL A 29 10.39 -20.33 -8.74
N VAL A 30 10.42 -19.43 -9.73
CA VAL A 30 9.96 -18.03 -9.57
C VAL A 30 8.48 -17.99 -9.24
N PHE A 31 7.64 -18.77 -9.93
CA PHE A 31 6.21 -18.82 -9.67
C PHE A 31 5.89 -19.29 -8.24
N LYS A 32 6.54 -20.37 -7.77
CA LYS A 32 6.39 -20.86 -6.39
C LYS A 32 6.83 -19.83 -5.35
N LYS A 33 7.94 -19.12 -5.61
CA LYS A 33 8.41 -18.02 -4.74
C LYS A 33 7.37 -16.91 -4.65
N VAL A 34 6.84 -16.45 -5.78
CA VAL A 34 5.78 -15.41 -5.83
C VAL A 34 4.52 -15.89 -5.11
N LEU A 35 4.12 -17.16 -5.28
CA LEU A 35 2.93 -17.69 -4.62
C LEU A 35 3.07 -17.68 -3.09
N LEU A 36 4.23 -18.11 -2.57
CA LEU A 36 4.53 -18.08 -1.14
C LEU A 36 4.65 -16.66 -0.59
N ASP A 37 5.28 -15.75 -1.34
CA ASP A 37 5.38 -14.34 -0.98
C ASP A 37 3.98 -13.70 -0.86
N GLN A 38 3.09 -14.02 -1.79
CA GLN A 38 1.75 -13.46 -1.85
C GLN A 38 0.77 -14.11 -0.86
N THR A 39 1.00 -15.36 -0.44
CA THR A 39 0.11 -16.08 0.50
C THR A 39 0.53 -15.94 1.95
N LEU A 40 1.82 -15.82 2.25
CA LEU A 40 2.33 -15.75 3.61
C LEU A 40 2.81 -14.34 3.97
N PHE A 41 3.60 -13.71 3.10
CA PHE A 41 4.19 -12.40 3.41
C PHE A 41 3.17 -11.28 3.27
N GLY A 42 2.35 -11.29 2.20
CA GLY A 42 1.27 -10.32 1.98
C GLY A 42 0.35 -10.10 3.19
N PRO A 43 -0.38 -11.13 3.67
CA PRO A 43 -1.34 -10.98 4.77
C PRO A 43 -0.70 -10.73 6.15
N LEU A 44 0.58 -11.07 6.36
CA LEU A 44 1.30 -10.74 7.59
C LEU A 44 1.90 -9.33 7.56
N PHE A 45 2.39 -8.88 6.40
CA PHE A 45 3.05 -7.59 6.25
C PHE A 45 2.07 -6.40 6.31
N VAL A 46 0.87 -6.54 5.73
CA VAL A 46 -0.15 -5.47 5.71
C VAL A 46 -0.58 -5.01 7.11
N PRO A 47 -0.98 -5.89 8.07
CA PRO A 47 -1.33 -5.46 9.41
C PRO A 47 -0.11 -4.92 10.18
N SER A 48 1.07 -5.52 10.06
CA SER A 48 2.29 -4.99 10.69
C SER A 48 2.65 -3.59 10.20
N PHE A 49 2.52 -3.32 8.91
CA PHE A 49 2.76 -2.01 8.32
C PHE A 49 1.73 -0.97 8.82
N MET A 50 0.45 -1.33 8.89
CA MET A 50 -0.58 -0.43 9.41
C MET A 50 -0.40 -0.10 10.89
N VAL A 51 0.04 -1.06 11.71
CA VAL A 51 0.37 -0.82 13.13
C VAL A 51 1.55 0.14 13.28
N VAL A 52 2.63 -0.07 12.50
CA VAL A 52 3.79 0.84 12.50
C VAL A 52 3.42 2.24 11.99
N LEU A 53 2.57 2.33 10.97
CA LEU A 53 2.11 3.61 10.43
C LEU A 53 1.18 4.34 11.39
N GLY A 54 0.26 3.62 12.04
CA GLY A 54 -0.68 4.17 13.02
C GLY A 54 0.03 4.70 14.27
N THR A 55 1.02 3.96 14.77
CA THR A 55 1.88 4.41 15.88
C THR A 55 2.70 5.64 15.52
N LEU A 56 3.26 5.71 14.31
CA LEU A 56 3.95 6.92 13.81
C LEU A 56 3.04 8.14 13.67
N GLN A 57 1.76 7.92 13.33
CA GLN A 57 0.76 8.98 13.19
C GLN A 57 0.08 9.35 14.52
N ARG A 58 0.51 8.75 15.65
CA ARG A 58 -0.10 8.89 16.99
C ARG A 58 -1.61 8.64 17.00
N ARG A 59 -2.08 7.72 16.16
CA ARG A 59 -3.49 7.30 16.15
C ARG A 59 -3.78 6.37 17.32
N SER A 60 -5.01 6.41 17.82
CA SER A 60 -5.47 5.46 18.84
C SER A 60 -5.63 4.06 18.25
N TRP A 61 -5.61 3.03 19.09
CA TRP A 61 -5.80 1.64 18.64
C TRP A 61 -7.15 1.42 17.95
N ASP A 62 -8.22 2.08 18.42
CA ASP A 62 -9.54 2.02 17.79
C ASP A 62 -9.53 2.64 16.38
N GLU A 63 -8.84 3.78 16.20
CA GLU A 63 -8.70 4.40 14.87
C GLU A 63 -7.90 3.53 13.91
N ILE A 64 -6.90 2.79 14.42
CA ILE A 64 -6.10 1.84 13.63
C ILE A 64 -6.95 0.63 13.25
N ASP A 65 -7.68 0.02 14.18
CA ASP A 65 -8.54 -1.15 13.90
C ASP A 65 -9.68 -0.79 12.93
N GLN A 66 -10.33 0.36 13.13
CA GLN A 66 -11.38 0.83 12.25
C GLN A 66 -10.85 1.14 10.84
N SER A 67 -9.67 1.78 10.74
CA SER A 67 -9.00 2.02 9.47
C SER A 67 -8.59 0.72 8.78
N LEU A 68 -8.15 -0.28 9.56
CA LEU A 68 -7.81 -1.60 9.06
C LEU A 68 -9.07 -2.25 8.49
N ARG A 69 -10.15 -2.43 9.27
CA ARG A 69 -11.39 -3.07 8.80
C ARG A 69 -11.99 -2.39 7.56
N ALA A 70 -11.98 -1.05 7.52
CA ALA A 70 -12.54 -0.29 6.42
C ALA A 70 -11.71 -0.37 5.13
N ASN A 71 -10.37 -0.35 5.24
CA ASN A 71 -9.49 -0.21 4.08
C ASN A 71 -8.72 -1.49 3.75
N TYR A 72 -8.72 -2.51 4.63
CA TYR A 72 -7.90 -3.71 4.49
C TYR A 72 -8.15 -4.41 3.17
N LEU A 73 -9.41 -4.66 2.80
CA LEU A 73 -9.74 -5.31 1.53
C LEU A 73 -9.31 -4.48 0.32
N GLN A 74 -9.42 -3.15 0.39
CA GLN A 74 -9.02 -2.27 -0.69
C GLN A 74 -7.49 -2.23 -0.84
N ILE A 75 -6.77 -2.14 0.28
CA ILE A 75 -5.30 -2.20 0.35
C ILE A 75 -4.81 -3.55 -0.17
N LEU A 76 -5.41 -4.63 0.31
CA LEU A 76 -5.07 -6.01 -0.04
C LEU A 76 -5.28 -6.26 -1.54
N ARG A 77 -6.45 -5.88 -2.09
CA ARG A 77 -6.74 -6.01 -3.53
C ARG A 77 -5.72 -5.26 -4.38
N THR A 78 -5.36 -4.06 -3.94
CA THR A 78 -4.41 -3.23 -4.68
C THR A 78 -2.99 -3.79 -4.57
N MET A 79 -2.64 -4.38 -3.42
CA MET A 79 -1.39 -5.11 -3.28
C MET A 79 -1.34 -6.31 -4.22
N TYR A 80 -2.39 -7.14 -4.24
CA TYR A 80 -2.47 -8.31 -5.11
C TYR A 80 -2.51 -7.99 -6.61
N MET A 81 -2.83 -6.76 -7.01
CA MET A 81 -2.88 -6.40 -8.43
C MET A 81 -1.50 -6.01 -8.99
N ILE A 82 -0.65 -5.37 -8.17
CA ILE A 82 0.60 -4.75 -8.64
C ILE A 82 1.81 -5.55 -8.18
N TRP A 83 1.81 -6.03 -6.94
CA TRP A 83 2.95 -6.71 -6.36
C TRP A 83 3.27 -8.08 -6.94
N PRO A 84 2.34 -8.95 -7.38
CA PRO A 84 2.75 -10.23 -7.95
C PRO A 84 3.49 -10.05 -9.27
N VAL A 85 3.06 -9.09 -10.10
CA VAL A 85 3.75 -8.75 -11.36
C VAL A 85 5.12 -8.14 -11.07
N ALA A 86 5.19 -7.20 -10.12
CA ALA A 86 6.44 -6.59 -9.72
C ALA A 86 7.43 -7.62 -9.12
N GLN A 87 6.97 -8.50 -8.24
CA GLN A 87 7.80 -9.56 -7.63
C GLN A 87 8.22 -10.62 -8.65
N PHE A 88 7.36 -10.95 -9.61
CA PHE A 88 7.74 -11.83 -10.71
C PHE A 88 8.92 -11.24 -11.50
N VAL A 89 8.84 -9.97 -11.88
CA VAL A 89 9.94 -9.26 -12.56
C VAL A 89 11.19 -9.22 -11.66
N ASN A 90 11.01 -8.92 -10.37
CA ASN A 90 12.09 -8.84 -9.39
C ASN A 90 12.85 -10.16 -9.26
N PHE A 91 12.16 -11.27 -9.00
CA PHE A 91 12.79 -12.57 -8.83
C PHE A 91 13.35 -13.13 -10.14
N ARG A 92 12.77 -12.77 -11.30
CA ARG A 92 13.19 -13.28 -12.60
C ARG A 92 14.39 -12.56 -13.19
N PHE A 93 14.49 -11.24 -13.01
CA PHE A 93 15.47 -10.40 -13.71
C PHE A 93 16.44 -9.67 -12.78
N VAL A 94 16.08 -9.46 -11.51
CA VAL A 94 16.89 -8.67 -10.59
C VAL A 94 17.79 -9.58 -9.73
N PRO A 95 19.12 -9.38 -9.75
CA PRO A 95 20.04 -10.11 -8.89
C PRO A 95 19.72 -9.88 -7.41
N PHE A 96 19.97 -10.88 -6.57
CA PHE A 96 19.58 -10.91 -5.15
C PHE A 96 19.86 -9.59 -4.40
N ASN A 97 21.07 -9.04 -4.55
CA ASN A 97 21.50 -7.83 -3.83
C ASN A 97 20.71 -6.56 -4.20
N TYR A 98 20.10 -6.51 -5.38
CA TYR A 98 19.36 -5.35 -5.88
C TYR A 98 17.84 -5.48 -5.72
N ARG A 99 17.33 -6.64 -5.30
CA ARG A 99 15.88 -6.90 -5.20
C ARG A 99 15.17 -5.93 -4.23
N GLN A 100 15.86 -5.54 -3.16
CA GLN A 100 15.37 -4.56 -2.19
C GLN A 100 15.27 -3.15 -2.79
N VAL A 101 16.26 -2.77 -3.61
CA VAL A 101 16.28 -1.46 -4.29
C VAL A 101 15.16 -1.38 -5.32
N PHE A 102 14.98 -2.44 -6.11
CA PHE A 102 13.88 -2.55 -7.06
C PHE A 102 12.52 -2.42 -6.37
N GLY A 103 12.29 -3.16 -5.28
CA GLY A 103 11.06 -3.06 -4.49
C GLY A 103 10.81 -1.65 -3.96
N SER A 104 11.87 -0.94 -3.56
CA SER A 104 11.79 0.45 -3.09
C SER A 104 11.40 1.42 -4.21
N CYS A 105 11.93 1.25 -5.42
CA CYS A 105 11.53 2.05 -6.59
C CYS A 105 10.05 1.84 -6.94
N VAL A 106 9.59 0.58 -6.97
CA VAL A 106 8.17 0.26 -7.21
C VAL A 106 7.28 0.89 -6.14
N ALA A 107 7.71 0.87 -4.87
CA ALA A 107 6.97 1.49 -3.78
C ALA A 107 6.83 3.02 -3.96
N ILE A 108 7.86 3.73 -4.46
CA ILE A 108 7.78 5.17 -4.73
C ILE A 108 6.75 5.47 -5.82
N VAL A 109 6.78 4.72 -6.93
CA VAL A 109 5.81 4.86 -8.03
C VAL A 109 4.39 4.60 -7.51
N TRP A 110 4.24 3.57 -6.69
CA TRP A 110 2.96 3.20 -6.09
C TRP A 110 2.41 4.29 -5.17
N ASN A 111 3.24 4.82 -4.27
CA ASN A 111 2.85 5.90 -3.36
C ASN A 111 2.48 7.19 -4.12
N THR A 112 3.18 7.48 -5.22
CA THR A 112 2.87 8.63 -6.09
C THR A 112 1.51 8.47 -6.78
N TYR A 113 1.19 7.27 -7.26
CA TYR A 113 -0.12 6.95 -7.83
C TYR A 113 -1.24 7.11 -6.79
N LEU A 114 -1.05 6.55 -5.58
CA LEU A 114 -2.01 6.69 -4.48
C LEU A 114 -2.25 8.15 -4.11
N ALA A 115 -1.18 8.95 -3.97
CA ALA A 115 -1.29 10.38 -3.69
C ALA A 115 -2.07 11.11 -4.78
N SER A 116 -1.83 10.78 -6.05
CA SER A 116 -2.55 11.37 -7.18
C SER A 116 -4.04 11.02 -7.16
N LYS A 117 -4.40 9.77 -6.84
CA LYS A 117 -5.79 9.34 -6.72
C LYS A 117 -6.48 9.99 -5.52
N ALA A 118 -5.82 10.04 -4.37
CA ALA A 118 -6.33 10.69 -3.17
C ALA A 118 -6.60 12.19 -3.40
N ASN A 119 -5.69 12.90 -4.08
CA ASN A 119 -5.86 14.31 -4.43
C ASN A 119 -7.06 14.55 -5.35
N ARG A 120 -7.34 13.64 -6.30
CA ARG A 120 -8.53 13.74 -7.16
C ARG A 120 -9.82 13.58 -6.36
N THR A 121 -9.87 12.63 -5.42
CA THR A 121 -11.03 12.43 -4.54
C THR A 121 -11.29 13.63 -3.63
N GLN A 122 -10.24 14.23 -3.06
CA GLN A 122 -10.37 15.44 -2.23
C GLN A 122 -10.87 16.63 -3.04
N ARG A 123 -10.36 16.83 -4.26
CA ARG A 123 -10.75 17.92 -5.14
C ARG A 123 -12.20 17.79 -5.64
N ALA A 124 -12.67 16.56 -5.88
CA ALA A 124 -14.07 16.29 -6.20
C ALA A 124 -15.00 16.64 -5.03
N ARG A 125 -14.67 16.17 -3.80
CA ARG A 125 -15.43 16.53 -2.59
C ARG A 125 -15.49 18.04 -2.34
N HIS A 126 -14.35 18.74 -2.48
CA HIS A 126 -14.31 20.20 -2.33
C HIS A 126 -15.19 20.92 -3.38
N SER A 127 -15.23 20.41 -4.61
CA SER A 127 -16.06 20.97 -5.69
C SER A 127 -17.55 20.76 -5.48
N GLU A 128 -17.95 19.76 -4.70
CA GLU A 128 -19.35 19.42 -4.41
C GLU A 128 -19.89 20.13 -3.15
N VAL A 129 -19.03 20.32 -2.14
CA VAL A 129 -19.39 20.99 -0.88
C VAL A 129 -19.54 22.51 -1.05
N VAL A 130 -18.70 23.16 -1.85
CA VAL A 130 -18.73 24.63 -2.04
C VAL A 130 -20.08 25.10 -2.62
N PRO A 131 -20.64 24.48 -3.68
CA PRO A 131 -21.96 24.86 -4.21
C PRO A 131 -23.10 24.62 -3.23
N SER A 132 -23.11 23.50 -2.50
CA SER A 132 -24.14 23.20 -1.49
C SER A 132 -24.16 24.27 -0.40
N LYS A 133 -23.00 24.58 0.19
CA LYS A 133 -22.86 25.63 1.21
C LYS A 133 -23.34 27.00 0.72
N LEU A 134 -23.05 27.33 -0.54
CA LEU A 134 -23.46 28.60 -1.16
C LEU A 134 -24.98 28.66 -1.37
N THR A 135 -25.60 27.52 -1.71
CA THR A 135 -27.04 27.40 -1.94
C THR A 135 -27.81 27.48 -0.63
N ASP A 136 -27.36 26.76 0.40
CA ASP A 136 -27.92 26.81 1.75
C ASP A 136 -27.79 28.22 2.35
N PHE A 137 -26.64 28.87 2.15
CA PHE A 137 -26.43 30.25 2.61
C PHE A 137 -27.37 31.23 1.90
N LYS A 138 -27.57 31.13 0.58
CA LYS A 138 -28.53 31.96 -0.16
C LYS A 138 -29.98 31.71 0.26
N ALA A 139 -30.34 30.50 0.67
CA ALA A 139 -31.68 30.19 1.17
C ALA A 139 -31.96 30.78 2.56
N LEU A 140 -30.91 30.98 3.38
CA LEU A 140 -31.00 31.56 4.73
C LEU A 140 -30.91 33.09 4.75
N VAL A 141 -30.41 33.71 3.69
CA VAL A 141 -30.38 35.16 3.54
C VAL A 141 -31.68 35.58 2.85
N PRO A 142 -32.65 36.20 3.54
CA PRO A 142 -33.83 36.75 2.89
C PRO A 142 -33.37 37.77 1.86
N SER A 143 -33.86 37.63 0.62
CA SER A 143 -33.52 38.52 -0.48
C SER A 143 -33.91 39.93 -0.09
N ARG A 144 -32.92 40.78 0.15
CA ARG A 144 -33.10 42.17 0.55
C ARG A 144 -33.16 43.07 -0.69
N ASP A 145 -34.03 42.69 -1.62
CA ASP A 145 -34.44 43.48 -2.78
C ASP A 145 -35.98 43.47 -2.68
N GLY A 146 -36.62 44.51 -2.14
CA GLY A 146 -36.91 45.76 -2.83
C GLY A 146 -38.41 45.79 -3.11
#